data_AF-A0AAV0WQ30-F1
#
_entry.id   AF-A0AAV0WQ30-F1
#
_cell.length_a   1.000
_cell.length_b   1.000
_cell.length_c   1.000
_cell.angle_alpha   90.00
_cell.angle_beta   90.00
_cell.angle_gamma   90.00
#
_symmetry.space_group_name_H-M   'P 1'
#
loop_
_entity.id
_entity.type
_entity.pdbx_description
1 polymer ?
#
loop_
_entity_poly.entity_id
_entity_poly.type
_entity_poly.pdbx_seq_one_letter_code
_entity_poly.pdbx_strand_id
1 'polypeptide(L)' 'MKDLDIEIKTPRLSKHQINRSNHQSKSTEEYYRVSAFIPLLDNVLEDLKSRFKKNKNKNNNDINSTYPKTYYSY' A
#
# COMPACT_ATOMS: atom_id res chain seq x y z
N MET A 1 19.70 -16.78 8.49
CA MET A 1 19.66 -15.33 8.20
C MET A 1 20.90 -14.73 8.82
N LYS A 2 21.59 -13.80 8.15
CA LYS A 2 22.68 -13.05 8.79
C LYS A 2 22.03 -12.02 9.69
N ASP A 3 22.35 -12.07 10.98
CA ASP A 3 21.99 -11.00 11.89
C ASP A 3 22.72 -9.74 11.44
N LEU A 4 21.93 -8.70 11.15
CA LEU A 4 22.49 -7.38 10.91
C LEU A 4 22.97 -6.89 12.27
N ASP A 5 24.27 -6.60 12.41
CA ASP A 5 24.88 -6.05 13.63
C ASP A 5 24.45 -4.59 13.85
N ILE A 6 23.14 -4.40 13.99
CA ILE A 6 22.46 -3.12 14.03
C ILE A 6 21.42 -3.18 15.15
N GLU A 7 21.57 -2.27 16.10
CA GLU A 7 20.61 -2.10 17.18
C GLU A 7 19.30 -1.47 16.66
N ILE A 8 18.19 -2.19 16.83
CA ILE A 8 16.86 -1.70 16.46
C ILE A 8 16.33 -0.80 17.58
N LYS A 9 16.25 0.51 17.32
CA LYS A 9 15.76 1.52 18.27
C LYS A 9 14.68 2.39 17.67
N THR A 10 13.80 2.91 18.52
CA THR A 10 12.80 3.90 18.09
C THR A 10 13.51 5.17 17.58
N PRO A 11 13.02 5.77 16.49
CA PRO A 11 13.53 7.06 16.06
C PRO A 11 13.17 8.13 17.10
N ARG A 12 13.92 9.23 17.08
CA ARG A 12 13.65 10.38 17.95
C ARG A 12 12.27 10.97 17.62
N LEU A 13 11.39 10.99 18.62
CA LEU A 13 10.09 11.64 18.58
C LEU A 13 10.23 13.10 19.03
N SER A 14 9.65 14.04 18.28
CA SER A 14 9.60 15.46 18.62
C SER A 14 8.16 15.88 18.91
N LYS A 15 7.97 17.00 19.63
CA LYS A 15 6.61 17.52 19.89
C LYS A 15 5.84 17.83 18.60
N HIS A 16 6.55 18.27 17.57
CA HIS A 16 5.99 18.54 16.25
C HIS A 16 6.77 17.78 15.18
N GLN A 17 6.07 16.92 14.45
CA GLN A 17 6.53 16.25 13.24
C GLN A 17 5.33 16.16 12.31
N ILE A 18 5.40 16.86 11.17
CA ILE A 18 4.28 16.96 10.21
C ILE A 18 4.39 15.86 9.14
N ASN A 19 5.61 15.54 8.72
CA ASN A 19 5.89 14.63 7.60
C ASN A 19 6.39 13.25 8.04
N ARG A 20 6.23 12.89 9.32
CA ARG A 20 6.67 11.61 9.88
C ARG A 20 5.72 11.11 10.96
N SER A 21 5.65 9.79 11.06
CA SER A 21 5.01 9.05 12.15
C SER A 21 5.56 9.47 13.52
N ASN A 22 4.68 9.88 14.43
CA ASN A 22 5.05 10.37 15.76
C ASN A 22 4.24 9.71 16.88
N HIS A 23 3.93 8.43 16.71
CA HIS A 23 3.10 7.69 17.67
C HIS A 23 3.86 7.47 18.97
N GLN A 24 3.18 7.65 20.10
CA GLN A 24 3.70 7.19 21.39
C GLN A 24 3.61 5.66 21.45
N SER A 25 4.70 4.99 21.78
CA SER A 25 4.78 3.53 21.85
C SER A 25 5.59 3.08 23.07
N LYS A 26 5.28 1.91 23.61
CA LYS A 26 5.99 1.34 24.76
C LYS A 26 7.22 0.55 24.34
N SER A 27 7.27 0.07 23.10
CA SER A 27 8.43 -0.63 22.54
C SER A 27 8.75 -0.18 21.11
N THR A 28 9.97 -0.49 20.67
CA THR A 28 10.41 -0.26 19.29
C THR A 28 9.60 -1.04 18.27
N GLU A 29 9.26 -2.29 18.61
CA GLU A 29 8.44 -3.13 17.74
C GLU A 29 7.04 -2.53 17.52
N GLU A 30 6.41 -2.06 18.60
CA GLU A 30 5.10 -1.43 18.54
C GLU A 30 5.12 -0.17 17.66
N TYR A 31 6.15 0.67 17.81
CA TYR A 31 6.32 1.86 16.97
C TYR A 31 6.33 1.50 15.48
N TYR A 32 7.16 0.53 15.08
CA TYR A 32 7.30 0.14 13.68
C TYR A 32 6.06 -0.58 13.16
N ARG A 33 5.40 -1.39 14.00
CA ARG A 33 4.13 -2.05 13.64
C ARG A 33 3.09 -1.01 13.24
N VAL A 34 2.87 0.01 14.08
CA VAL A 34 1.90 1.08 13.78
C VAL A 34 2.35 1.90 12.58
N SER A 35 3.62 2.28 12.52
CA SER A 35 4.17 3.14 11.46
C SER A 35 4.16 2.48 10.08
N ALA A 36 4.25 1.15 10.00
CA ALA A 36 4.10 0.41 8.75
C ALA A 36 2.64 0.09 8.42
N PHE A 37 1.83 -0.22 9.45
CA PHE A 37 0.47 -0.70 9.25
C PHE A 37 -0.50 0.40 8.82
N ILE A 38 -0.39 1.63 9.35
CA ILE A 38 -1.27 2.74 8.95
C ILE A 38 -1.14 3.05 7.45
N PRO A 39 0.07 3.30 6.88
CA PRO A 39 0.22 3.52 5.44
C PRO A 39 -0.26 2.35 4.59
N LEU A 40 -0.09 1.11 5.07
CA LEU A 40 -0.60 -0.07 4.40
C LEU A 40 -2.13 -0.04 4.31
N LEU A 41 -2.82 0.26 5.41
CA LEU A 41 -4.27 0.38 5.42
C LEU A 41 -4.78 1.50 4.51
N ASP A 42 -4.11 2.66 4.51
CA ASP A 42 -4.46 3.76 3.62
C ASP A 42 -4.33 3.36 2.14
N ASN A 43 -3.26 2.63 1.79
CA ASN A 43 -3.06 2.12 0.43
C ASN A 43 -4.12 1.08 0.04
N VAL A 44 -4.46 0.15 0.94
CA VAL A 44 -5.52 -0.83 0.68
C VAL A 44 -6.87 -0.13 0.49
N LEU A 45 -7.16 0.86 1.34
CA LEU A 45 -8.38 1.64 1.23
C LEU A 45 -8.46 2.40 -0.09
N GLU A 46 -7.35 3.00 -0.54
CA GLU A 46 -7.29 3.70 -1.82
C GLU A 46 -7.42 2.72 -3.00
N ASP A 47 -6.80 1.55 -2.94
CA ASP A 47 -6.96 0.51 -3.96
C ASP A 47 -8.43 0.08 -4.07
N LEU A 48 -9.08 -0.20 -2.95
CA LEU A 48 -10.51 -0.53 -2.91
C LEU A 48 -11.36 0.61 -3.48
N LYS A 49 -11.12 1.85 -3.04
CA LYS A 49 -11.82 3.02 -3.58
C LYS A 49 -11.63 3.15 -5.08
N SER A 50 -10.41 2.92 -5.61
CA SER A 50 -10.11 3.04 -7.03
C SER A 50 -10.85 1.98 -7.87
N ARG A 51 -10.86 0.72 -7.41
CA ARG A 51 -11.51 -0.41 -8.09
C ARG A 51 -13.02 -0.27 -8.12
N PHE A 52 -13.62 0.19 -7.03
CA PHE A 52 -15.06 0.35 -6.91
C PHE A 52 -15.57 1.75 -7.31
N LYS A 53 -14.68 2.70 -7.64
CA LYS A 53 -15.05 4.06 -8.10
C LYS A 53 -15.71 4.10 -9.48
N LYS A 54 -15.89 2.96 -10.18
CA LYS A 54 -16.47 2.94 -11.53
C LYS A 54 -17.53 1.85 -11.75
N ASN A 55 -18.64 1.97 -11.01
CA ASN A 55 -19.96 1.47 -11.43
C ASN A 55 -20.91 2.64 -11.82
N LYS A 56 -20.38 3.61 -12.56
CA LYS A 56 -21.19 4.56 -13.34
C LYS A 56 -20.56 4.69 -14.72
N ASN A 57 -21.10 3.90 -15.65
CA ASN A 57 -21.02 4.06 -17.10
C ASN A 57 -19.68 3.70 -17.76
N LYS A 58 -19.63 2.49 -18.31
CA LYS A 58 -19.73 2.33 -19.77
C LYS A 58 -20.18 0.91 -20.09
N ASN A 59 -21.38 0.80 -20.62
CA ASN A 59 -21.83 -0.34 -21.43
C ASN A 59 -20.79 -0.53 -22.54
N ASN A 60 -19.82 -1.41 -22.35
CA ASN A 60 -18.83 -1.70 -23.38
C ASN A 60 -18.94 -3.19 -23.73
N ASN A 61 -19.58 -3.44 -24.86
CA ASN A 61 -19.58 -4.68 -25.63
C ASN A 61 -18.17 -5.05 -26.15
N ASP A 62 -17.09 -4.65 -25.48
CA ASP A 62 -15.71 -4.80 -25.94
C ASP A 62 -15.00 -5.96 -25.23
N ILE A 63 -15.67 -7.10 -25.17
CA ILE A 63 -15.15 -8.36 -24.63
C ILE A 63 -13.97 -8.89 -25.50
N ASN A 64 -13.82 -8.35 -26.71
CA ASN A 64 -12.89 -8.84 -27.74
C ASN A 64 -11.57 -8.06 -27.85
N SER A 65 -11.28 -7.09 -26.97
CA SER A 65 -10.03 -6.29 -27.07
C SER A 65 -8.89 -6.77 -26.15
N THR A 66 -9.18 -7.65 -25.19
CA THR A 66 -8.22 -8.01 -24.12
C THR A 66 -7.28 -9.16 -24.50
N TYR A 67 -7.58 -9.91 -25.55
CA TYR A 67 -6.74 -11.02 -26.02
C TYR A 67 -6.15 -10.73 -27.40
N PRO A 68 -4.84 -10.93 -27.62
CA PRO A 68 -4.25 -10.77 -28.95
C PRO A 68 -4.90 -11.79 -29.90
N LYS A 69 -5.43 -11.32 -31.02
CA LYS A 69 -5.93 -12.20 -32.09
C LYS A 69 -4.73 -13.00 -32.61
N THR A 70 -4.67 -14.29 -32.31
CA THR A 70 -3.72 -15.20 -32.95
C THR A 70 -4.16 -15.38 -34.39
N TYR A 71 -3.46 -14.72 -35.32
CA TYR A 71 -3.63 -14.96 -36.74
C TYR A 71 -2.98 -16.31 -37.08
N TYR A 72 -3.79 -17.37 -37.12
CA TYR A 72 -3.41 -18.56 -37.87
C TYR A 72 -3.88 -18.37 -39.30
N SER A 73 -2.93 -18.26 -40.22
CA SER A 73 -3.17 -18.40 -41.66
C SER A 73 -3.18 -19.90 -41.97
N TYR A 74 -4.28 -20.35 -42.61
CA TYR A 74 -4.30 -21.59 -43.37
C TYR A 74 -3.82 -21.33 -44.79
#